data_AF-A0A3B9WPH3-F1
#
_entry.id   AF-A0A3B9WPH3-F1
#
_cell.length_a   1.000
_cell.length_b   1.000
_cell.length_c   1.000
_cell.angle_alpha   90.00
_cell.angle_beta   90.00
_cell.angle_gamma   90.00
#
_symmetry.space_group_name_H-M   'P 1'
#
loop_
_entity.id
_entity.type
_entity.pdbx_description
1 polymer ?
#
loop_
_entity_poly.entity_id
_entity_poly.type
_entity_poly.pdbx_seq_one_letter_code
_entity_poly.pdbx_strand_id
1 'polypeptide(L)' 'FPFFMDPSWDAQVTALPLEGAPVADDASRRWDGASVQAWTGNYGEYLTAKVSRVFPDLFSSLG' A
#
# COMPACT_ATOMS: atom_id res chain seq x y z
N PHE A 1 15.70 2.97 -17.22
CA PHE A 1 14.51 3.69 -16.71
C PHE A 1 13.60 2.68 -16.02
N PRO A 2 13.22 2.88 -14.75
CA PRO A 2 12.30 1.97 -14.07
C PRO A 2 10.86 2.15 -14.57
N PHE A 3 10.12 1.05 -14.64
CA PHE A 3 8.68 1.02 -14.92
C PHE A 3 8.00 0.25 -13.80
N PHE A 4 7.00 0.85 -13.16
CA PHE A 4 6.23 0.25 -12.07
C PHE A 4 4.88 -0.21 -12.62
N MET A 5 4.59 -1.50 -12.51
CA MET A 5 3.33 -2.10 -12.95
C MET A 5 2.50 -2.47 -11.72
N ASP A 6 1.59 -1.58 -11.37
CA ASP A 6 0.83 -1.62 -10.12
C ASP A 6 -0.66 -1.94 -10.37
N PRO A 7 -1.42 -2.31 -9.33
CA PRO A 7 -2.88 -2.42 -9.39
C PRO A 7 -3.57 -1.13 -9.86
N SER A 8 -4.86 -1.23 -10.23
CA SER A 8 -5.68 -0.04 -10.49
C SER A 8 -5.80 0.83 -9.24
N TRP A 9 -6.05 2.14 -9.41
CA TRP A 9 -6.13 3.09 -8.31
C TRP A 9 -7.21 2.72 -7.27
N ASP A 10 -8.34 2.20 -7.74
CA ASP A 10 -9.50 1.77 -6.97
C ASP A 10 -9.46 0.28 -6.60
N ALA A 11 -8.40 -0.45 -6.93
CA ALA A 11 -8.29 -1.87 -6.59
C ALA A 11 -8.24 -2.08 -5.07
N GLN A 12 -9.07 -2.99 -4.57
CA GLN A 12 -8.89 -3.57 -3.25
C GLN A 12 -8.01 -4.80 -3.35
N VAL A 13 -6.79 -4.71 -2.82
CA VAL A 13 -5.84 -5.83 -2.84
C VAL A 13 -6.18 -6.78 -1.69
N THR A 14 -6.62 -7.98 -2.03
CA THR A 14 -6.94 -9.04 -1.07
C THR A 14 -5.87 -10.12 -1.05
N ALA A 15 -5.81 -10.88 0.04
CA ALA A 15 -4.96 -12.06 0.09
C ALA A 15 -5.31 -13.05 -1.05
N LEU A 16 -4.27 -13.67 -1.62
CA LEU A 16 -4.46 -14.74 -2.59
C LEU A 16 -5.05 -15.98 -1.88
N PRO A 17 -5.93 -16.75 -2.56
CA PRO A 17 -6.57 -17.93 -1.98
C PRO A 17 -5.61 -19.13 -1.98
N LEU A 18 -4.48 -19.00 -1.28
CA LEU A 18 -3.48 -20.05 -1.13
C LEU A 18 -3.79 -20.90 0.11
N GLU A 19 -3.43 -22.18 0.05
CA GLU A 19 -3.54 -23.06 1.21
C GLU A 19 -2.49 -22.72 2.28
N GLY A 20 -2.89 -22.80 3.55
CA GLY A 20 -2.02 -22.54 4.70
C GLY A 20 -2.16 -21.12 5.28
N ALA A 21 -1.57 -20.91 6.44
CA ALA A 21 -1.51 -19.59 7.06
C ALA A 21 -0.43 -18.73 6.35
N PRO A 22 -0.71 -17.46 6.03
CA PRO A 22 0.30 -16.56 5.52
C PRO A 22 1.44 -16.42 6.53
N VAL A 23 2.67 -16.27 6.03
CA VAL A 23 3.81 -15.93 6.87
C VAL A 23 3.54 -14.59 7.53
N ALA A 24 3.62 -14.56 8.87
CA ALA A 24 3.37 -13.34 9.64
C ALA A 24 4.24 -12.18 9.14
N ASP A 25 3.61 -11.04 8.87
CA ASP A 25 4.33 -9.81 8.53
C ASP A 25 5.11 -9.29 9.74
N ASP A 26 6.37 -8.88 9.51
CA ASP A 26 7.17 -8.20 10.52
C ASP A 26 7.15 -6.70 10.24
N ALA A 27 6.03 -6.07 10.60
CA ALA A 27 5.82 -4.64 10.39
C ALA A 27 6.90 -3.78 11.09
N SER A 28 7.50 -4.28 12.16
CA SER A 28 8.54 -3.58 12.93
C SER A 28 9.83 -3.35 12.14
N ARG A 29 10.09 -4.17 11.10
CA ARG A 29 11.25 -4.01 10.21
C ARG A 29 11.06 -2.94 9.15
N ARG A 30 9.83 -2.48 8.91
CA ARG A 30 9.56 -1.46 7.90
C ARG A 30 9.77 -0.07 8.47
N TRP A 31 10.31 0.83 7.64
CA TRP A 31 10.59 2.21 8.04
C TRP A 31 9.34 2.98 8.50
N ASP A 32 8.17 2.58 7.99
CA ASP A 32 6.87 3.18 8.27
C ASP A 32 6.09 2.44 9.36
N GLY A 33 6.62 1.34 9.90
CA GLY A 33 5.95 0.50 10.90
C GLY A 33 4.62 -0.11 10.43
N ALA A 34 4.31 -0.08 9.13
CA ALA A 34 3.01 -0.48 8.60
C ALA A 34 3.07 -1.88 7.99
N SER A 35 2.13 -2.74 8.37
CA SER A 35 1.97 -4.05 7.72
C SER A 35 1.19 -3.89 6.41
N VAL A 36 1.69 -4.49 5.33
CA VAL A 36 0.93 -4.58 4.06
C VAL A 36 -0.15 -5.65 4.15
N GLN A 37 0.09 -6.72 4.91
CA GLN A 37 -0.88 -7.80 5.10
C GLN A 37 -2.10 -7.37 5.92
N ALA A 38 -1.92 -6.45 6.87
CA ALA A 38 -3.01 -5.90 7.68
C ALA A 38 -3.74 -4.72 7.04
N TRP A 39 -3.21 -4.20 5.91
CA TRP A 39 -3.77 -3.02 5.29
C TRP A 39 -5.07 -3.34 4.55
N THR A 40 -6.04 -2.43 4.65
CA THR A 40 -7.35 -2.51 4.00
C THR A 40 -7.66 -1.18 3.34
N GLY A 41 -8.25 -1.20 2.14
CA GLY A 41 -8.63 0.01 1.41
C GLY A 41 -8.38 -0.12 -0.09
N ASN A 42 -8.38 1.01 -0.79
CA ASN A 42 -8.05 1.07 -2.23
C ASN A 42 -6.55 1.34 -2.44
N TYR A 43 -5.93 0.68 -3.43
CA TYR A 43 -4.49 0.74 -3.67
C TYR A 43 -3.96 2.19 -3.76
N GLY A 44 -4.75 3.10 -4.33
CA GLY A 44 -4.44 4.52 -4.38
C GLY A 44 -4.23 5.17 -3.00
N GLU A 45 -5.02 4.80 -2.00
CA GLU A 45 -4.88 5.28 -0.62
C GLU A 45 -3.57 4.77 0.01
N TYR A 46 -3.24 3.49 -0.22
CA TYR A 46 -1.96 2.91 0.20
C TYR A 46 -0.78 3.68 -0.41
N LEU A 47 -0.78 3.88 -1.73
CA LEU A 47 0.31 4.54 -2.43
C LEU A 47 0.44 6.00 -1.99
N THR A 48 -0.69 6.71 -1.85
CA THR A 48 -0.76 8.08 -1.33
C THR A 48 -0.08 8.20 0.04
N ALA A 49 -0.34 7.26 0.96
CA ALA A 49 0.28 7.26 2.28
C ALA A 49 1.82 7.11 2.24
N LYS A 50 2.39 6.49 1.19
CA LYS A 50 3.84 6.32 1.06
C LYS A 50 4.55 7.55 0.50
N VAL A 51 3.90 8.33 -0.36
CA VAL A 51 4.56 9.39 -1.13
C VAL A 51 4.14 10.81 -0.73
N SER A 52 2.98 10.97 -0.08
CA SER A 52 2.40 12.29 0.26
C SER A 52 3.30 13.19 1.11
N ARG A 53 4.15 12.61 1.97
CA ARG A 53 5.13 13.39 2.75
C ARG A 53 6.18 14.08 1.89
N VAL A 54 6.51 13.51 0.73
CA VAL A 54 7.52 14.03 -0.19
C VAL A 54 6.88 14.91 -1.27
N PHE A 55 5.64 14.62 -1.65
CA PHE A 55 4.90 15.35 -2.67
C PHE A 55 3.57 15.88 -2.10
N PRO A 56 3.60 16.96 -1.31
CA PRO A 56 2.42 17.45 -0.60
C PRO A 56 1.31 17.94 -1.55
N ASP A 57 1.66 18.46 -2.72
CA ASP A 57 0.69 19.08 -3.63
C ASP A 57 -0.10 18.07 -4.46
N LEU A 58 0.41 16.83 -4.60
CA LEU A 58 -0.16 15.75 -5.42
C LEU A 58 -1.60 15.36 -5.00
N PHE A 59 -1.98 15.70 -3.77
CA PHE A 59 -3.27 15.37 -3.16
C PHE A 59 -3.95 16.59 -2.51
N SER A 60 -3.47 17.79 -2.79
CA SER A 60 -3.94 19.04 -2.15
C SER A 60 -5.42 19.36 -2.38
N SER A 61 -6.03 18.83 -3.45
CA SER A 61 -7.45 19.02 -3.78
C SER A 61 -8.38 17.94 -3.22
N LEU A 62 -7.86 16.97 -2.45
CA LEU A 62 -8.64 15.88 -1.82
C LEU A 62 -9.04 16.20 -0.37
N GLY A 63 -8.70 17.39 0.13
CA GLY A 63 -9.02 17.87 1.49
C GLY A 63 -10.22 18.80 1.53
#